data_AF-A0A9D4JLG1-F1
#
_entry.id   AF-A0A9D4JLG1-F1
#
_cell.length_a   1.000
_cell.length_b   1.000
_cell.length_c   1.000
_cell.angle_alpha   90.00
_cell.angle_beta   90.00
_cell.angle_gamma   90.00
#
_symmetry.space_group_name_H-M   'P 1'
#
loop_
_entity.id
_entity.type
_entity.pdbx_description
1 polymer ?
#
loop_
_entity_poly.entity_id
_entity_poly.type
_entity_poly.pdbx_seq_one_letter_code
_entity_poly.pdbx_strand_id
1 'polypeptide(L)'
;MTEAVQTETLQKFRDGFYKVMVCTSVGTEGIDVPDCNIVISYNYSGDEITKIQMKGRSRKKGATIVVMGDEKQLEQEMINAYKANMMYKAISELKNINARAVEHKLKMFQTDEMQKLRYKTEYEKAKKSRRSEDDLEILCRRCNSMACLVSDVRKLGSQHFVIAKDFPSKITTKPHKSPKKYDGIEKKGKMYCKKCPLDWGIVADRDGVDLFILKLQCFKLRNMRTGIVSQHKKWLDVPYDVPELGLEDIPKFFRNETEENASPE
;
A
#
# COMPACT_ATOMS: atom_id res chain seq x y z
N MET A 1 5.83 -9.09 -13.30
CA MET A 1 4.96 -9.80 -14.25
C MET A 1 3.62 -9.07 -14.28
N THR A 2 3.09 -8.75 -15.46
CA THR A 2 1.72 -8.20 -15.56
C THR A 2 0.71 -9.35 -15.46
N GLU A 3 -0.55 -9.04 -15.15
CA GLU A 3 -1.63 -10.03 -15.08
C GLU A 3 -1.78 -10.81 -16.38
N ALA A 4 -1.72 -10.13 -17.54
CA ALA A 4 -1.79 -10.78 -18.85
C ALA A 4 -0.70 -11.88 -19.03
N VAL A 5 0.54 -11.58 -18.65
CA VAL A 5 1.66 -12.53 -18.75
C VAL A 5 1.49 -13.69 -17.77
N GLN A 6 0.95 -13.43 -16.58
CA GLN A 6 0.66 -14.46 -15.59
C GLN A 6 -0.40 -15.44 -16.10
N THR A 7 -1.50 -14.92 -16.67
CA THR A 7 -2.59 -15.73 -17.25
C THR A 7 -2.10 -16.59 -18.42
N GLU A 8 -1.31 -16.02 -19.34
CA GLU A 8 -0.73 -16.77 -20.46
C GLU A 8 0.19 -17.90 -19.97
N THR A 9 1.03 -17.62 -18.98
CA THR A 9 1.96 -18.61 -18.40
C THR A 9 1.18 -19.77 -17.74
N LEU A 10 0.11 -19.46 -17.00
CA LEU A 10 -0.74 -20.47 -16.39
C LEU A 10 -1.46 -21.33 -17.43
N GLN A 11 -1.93 -20.73 -18.52
CA GLN A 11 -2.56 -21.47 -19.60
C GLN A 11 -1.57 -22.46 -20.25
N LYS A 12 -0.35 -22.01 -20.58
CA LYS A 12 0.71 -22.89 -21.10
C LYS A 12 1.09 -24.02 -20.14
N PHE A 13 1.04 -23.78 -18.82
CA PHE A 13 1.24 -24.84 -17.82
C PHE A 13 0.07 -25.85 -17.80
N ARG A 14 -1.18 -25.38 -17.88
CA ARG A 14 -2.38 -26.24 -17.96
C ARG A 14 -2.38 -27.10 -19.23
N ASP A 15 -1.99 -26.52 -20.36
CA ASP A 15 -1.89 -27.21 -21.65
C ASP A 15 -0.71 -28.19 -21.69
N GLY A 16 0.13 -28.19 -20.65
CA GLY A 16 1.27 -29.09 -20.51
C GLY A 16 2.47 -28.71 -21.36
N PHE A 17 2.49 -27.51 -21.94
CA PHE A 17 3.67 -26.93 -22.60
C PHE A 17 4.79 -26.74 -21.58
N TYR A 18 4.45 -26.19 -20.41
CA TYR A 18 5.36 -26.19 -19.26
C TYR A 18 5.04 -27.38 -18.34
N LYS A 19 6.06 -28.15 -17.98
CA LYS A 19 5.94 -29.28 -17.03
C LYS A 19 6.26 -28.88 -15.59
N VAL A 20 7.00 -27.80 -15.41
CA VAL A 20 7.41 -27.27 -14.11
C VAL A 20 7.11 -25.78 -14.08
N MET A 21 6.52 -25.31 -13.00
CA MET A 21 6.28 -23.90 -12.73
C MET A 21 6.98 -23.51 -11.44
N VAL A 22 7.73 -22.41 -11.47
CA VAL A 22 8.37 -21.82 -10.29
C VAL A 22 7.65 -20.53 -9.96
N CYS A 23 7.19 -20.40 -8.73
CA CYS A 23 6.41 -19.26 -8.25
C CYS A 23 6.87 -18.85 -6.85
N THR A 24 6.65 -17.58 -6.50
CA THR A 24 6.74 -17.11 -5.11
C THR A 24 5.47 -17.50 -4.35
N SER A 25 5.21 -16.90 -3.18
CA SER A 25 3.98 -17.12 -2.40
C SER A 25 2.67 -16.88 -3.16
N VAL A 26 2.71 -16.22 -4.33
CA VAL A 26 1.55 -16.07 -5.21
C VAL A 26 1.07 -17.44 -5.74
N GLY A 27 1.92 -18.47 -5.75
CA GLY A 27 1.52 -19.82 -6.16
C GLY A 27 0.68 -20.59 -5.15
N THR A 28 0.66 -20.18 -3.87
CA THR A 28 -0.12 -20.85 -2.82
C THR A 28 -1.53 -20.26 -2.71
N GLU A 29 -1.66 -18.95 -2.84
CA GLU A 29 -2.93 -18.23 -2.69
C GLU A 29 -3.27 -17.36 -3.92
N GLY A 30 -4.55 -17.33 -4.30
CA GLY A 30 -5.09 -16.40 -5.29
C GLY A 30 -4.89 -16.79 -6.76
N ILE A 31 -3.95 -17.69 -7.08
CA ILE A 31 -3.81 -18.26 -8.43
C ILE A 31 -4.50 -19.62 -8.53
N ASP A 32 -5.32 -19.79 -9.56
CA ASP A 32 -5.85 -21.11 -9.91
C ASP A 32 -4.84 -21.96 -10.67
N VAL A 33 -3.93 -22.60 -9.92
CA VAL A 33 -2.95 -23.55 -10.46
C VAL A 33 -3.62 -24.93 -10.63
N PRO A 34 -3.47 -25.60 -11.80
CA PRO A 34 -4.01 -26.94 -11.99
C PRO A 34 -3.40 -27.94 -11.00
N ASP A 35 -4.08 -29.07 -10.77
CA ASP A 35 -3.61 -30.08 -9.83
C ASP A 35 -2.25 -30.67 -10.26
N CYS A 36 -1.26 -30.54 -9.38
CA CYS A 36 0.10 -31.03 -9.56
C CYS A 36 0.26 -32.44 -8.99
N ASN A 37 1.19 -33.20 -9.55
CA ASN A 37 1.67 -34.47 -8.99
C ASN A 37 2.76 -34.26 -7.93
N ILE A 38 3.52 -33.17 -8.03
CA ILE A 38 4.56 -32.82 -7.06
C ILE A 38 4.44 -31.32 -6.75
N VAL A 39 4.41 -30.98 -5.46
CA VAL A 39 4.51 -29.60 -4.98
C VAL A 39 5.75 -29.51 -4.11
N ILE A 40 6.65 -28.59 -4.46
CA ILE A 40 7.92 -28.40 -3.75
C ILE A 40 7.91 -27.03 -3.09
N SER A 41 8.04 -26.99 -1.76
CA SER A 41 8.39 -25.78 -1.02
C SER A 41 9.90 -25.75 -0.81
N TYR A 42 10.59 -24.75 -1.35
CA TYR A 42 12.04 -24.61 -1.26
C TYR A 42 12.42 -23.34 -0.51
N ASN A 43 13.09 -23.50 0.63
CA ASN A 43 13.45 -22.45 1.59
C ASN A 43 12.27 -21.52 1.93
N TYR A 44 11.07 -22.08 2.01
CA TYR A 44 9.84 -21.35 2.26
C TYR A 44 9.01 -22.11 3.30
N SER A 45 8.69 -21.41 4.39
CA SER A 45 7.78 -21.85 5.44
C SER A 45 6.72 -20.76 5.63
N GLY A 46 5.49 -21.07 5.25
CA GLY A 46 4.35 -20.16 5.42
C GLY A 46 3.72 -20.30 6.80
N ASP A 47 2.40 -20.19 6.85
CA ASP A 47 1.56 -20.51 8.00
C ASP A 47 0.80 -21.84 7.78
N GLU A 48 -0.04 -22.22 8.75
CA GLU A 48 -0.89 -23.40 8.64
C GLU A 48 -1.90 -23.36 7.47
N ILE A 49 -2.30 -22.16 7.04
CA ILE A 49 -3.21 -21.96 5.91
C ILE A 49 -2.49 -22.30 4.61
N THR A 50 -1.26 -21.78 4.46
CA THR A 50 -0.38 -22.07 3.32
C THR A 50 -0.19 -23.57 3.15
N LYS A 51 -0.02 -24.31 4.25
CA LYS A 51 0.08 -25.79 4.22
C LYS A 51 -1.17 -26.46 3.64
N ILE A 52 -2.34 -26.03 4.08
CA ILE A 52 -3.63 -26.56 3.58
C ILE A 52 -3.81 -26.23 2.10
N GLN A 53 -3.44 -25.02 1.68
CA GLN A 53 -3.49 -24.59 0.29
C GLN A 53 -2.54 -25.39 -0.61
N MET A 54 -1.30 -25.64 -0.18
CA MET A 54 -0.36 -26.53 -0.89
C MET A 54 -0.92 -27.93 -1.09
N LYS A 55 -1.59 -28.48 -0.05
CA LYS A 55 -2.31 -29.74 -0.16
C LYS A 55 -3.43 -29.69 -1.19
N GLY A 56 -4.14 -28.56 -1.29
CA GLY A 56 -5.14 -28.32 -2.33
C GLY A 56 -4.58 -28.33 -3.75
N ARG A 57 -3.28 -28.09 -3.96
CA ARG A 57 -2.59 -28.17 -5.27
C ARG A 57 -1.98 -29.53 -5.57
N SER A 58 -2.00 -30.45 -4.61
CA SER A 58 -1.44 -31.80 -4.70
C SER A 58 -2.54 -32.85 -4.59
N ARG A 59 -3.61 -32.75 -5.39
CA ARG A 59 -4.80 -33.62 -5.31
C ARG A 59 -4.76 -34.87 -6.20
N LYS A 60 -3.81 -34.95 -7.14
CA LYS A 60 -3.67 -36.15 -7.99
C LYS A 60 -3.36 -37.39 -7.15
N LYS A 61 -3.85 -38.55 -7.56
CA LYS A 61 -3.53 -39.82 -6.89
C LYS A 61 -2.02 -40.04 -6.90
N GLY A 62 -1.42 -40.29 -5.73
CA GLY A 62 0.02 -40.43 -5.57
C GLY A 62 0.80 -39.10 -5.57
N ALA A 63 0.11 -37.95 -5.50
CA ALA A 63 0.78 -36.67 -5.45
C ALA A 63 1.54 -36.46 -4.13
N THR A 64 2.69 -35.80 -4.22
CA THR A 64 3.62 -35.64 -3.10
C THR A 64 3.92 -34.15 -2.85
N ILE A 65 3.97 -33.78 -1.57
CA ILE A 65 4.44 -32.46 -1.15
C ILE A 65 5.82 -32.64 -0.52
N VAL A 66 6.80 -31.91 -1.03
CA VAL A 66 8.18 -31.92 -0.53
C VAL A 66 8.48 -30.56 0.08
N VAL A 67 8.98 -30.56 1.31
CA VAL A 67 9.49 -29.36 1.97
C VAL A 67 11.00 -29.49 2.07
N MET A 68 11.71 -28.51 1.49
CA MET A 68 13.16 -28.38 1.58
C MET A 68 13.46 -27.04 2.24
N GLY A 69 14.25 -27.07 3.31
CA GLY A 69 14.59 -25.89 4.10
C GLY A 69 15.66 -26.20 5.13
N ASP A 70 16.11 -25.16 5.83
CA ASP A 70 16.95 -25.33 7.02
C ASP A 70 16.16 -25.96 8.19
N GLU A 71 16.86 -26.34 9.25
CA GLU A 71 16.27 -26.98 10.44
C GLU A 71 15.13 -26.15 11.04
N LYS A 72 15.32 -24.83 11.16
CA LYS A 72 14.32 -23.91 11.70
C LYS A 72 13.06 -23.88 10.83
N GLN A 73 13.21 -23.91 9.52
CA GLN A 73 12.08 -23.97 8.59
C GLN A 73 11.32 -25.29 8.70
N LEU A 74 12.04 -26.41 8.85
CA LEU A 74 11.42 -27.72 9.04
C LEU A 74 10.64 -27.81 10.36
N GLU A 75 11.21 -27.28 11.46
CA GLU A 75 10.50 -27.15 12.74
C GLU A 75 9.22 -26.32 12.61
N GLN A 76 9.30 -25.18 11.92
CA GLN A 76 8.14 -24.32 11.69
C GLN A 76 7.07 -25.07 10.88
N GLU A 77 7.45 -25.89 9.90
CA GLU A 77 6.50 -26.68 9.12
C GLU A 77 5.85 -27.81 9.92
N MET A 78 6.53 -28.37 10.92
CA MET A 78 5.93 -29.30 11.89
C MET A 78 4.91 -28.58 12.77
N ILE A 79 5.23 -27.38 13.26
CA ILE A 79 4.29 -26.54 14.02
C ILE A 79 3.06 -26.19 13.18
N ASN A 80 3.27 -25.80 11.92
CA ASN A 80 2.19 -25.48 10.98
C ASN A 80 1.31 -26.70 10.71
N ALA A 81 1.89 -27.90 10.61
CA ALA A 81 1.14 -29.16 10.49
C ALA A 81 0.25 -29.40 11.70
N TYR A 82 0.80 -29.20 12.90
CA TYR A 82 0.05 -29.33 14.15
C TYR A 82 -1.11 -28.31 14.21
N LYS A 83 -0.84 -27.03 13.93
CA LYS A 83 -1.86 -25.98 13.89
C LYS A 83 -2.97 -26.25 12.88
N ALA A 84 -2.64 -26.73 11.67
CA ALA A 84 -3.63 -27.13 10.68
C ALA A 84 -4.56 -28.23 11.22
N ASN A 85 -4.01 -29.24 11.89
CA ASN A 85 -4.81 -30.28 12.54
C ASN A 85 -5.68 -29.74 13.67
N MET A 86 -5.16 -28.83 14.49
CA MET A 86 -5.93 -28.16 15.54
C MET A 86 -7.06 -27.32 14.98
N MET A 87 -6.86 -26.65 13.84
CA MET A 87 -7.91 -25.91 13.15
C MET A 87 -9.07 -26.82 12.71
N TYR A 88 -8.77 -27.98 12.12
CA TYR A 88 -9.80 -28.96 11.75
C TYR A 88 -10.58 -29.47 12.97
N LYS A 89 -9.88 -29.75 14.09
CA LYS A 89 -10.51 -30.15 15.36
C LYS A 89 -11.43 -29.04 15.89
N ALA A 90 -10.95 -27.81 15.97
CA ALA A 90 -11.74 -26.67 16.43
C ALA A 90 -13.00 -26.46 15.58
N ILE A 91 -12.91 -26.54 14.25
CA ILE A 91 -14.09 -26.46 13.36
C ILE A 91 -15.06 -27.61 13.63
N SER A 92 -14.56 -28.84 13.82
CA SER A 92 -15.39 -30.00 14.13
C SER A 92 -16.12 -29.84 15.46
N GLU A 93 -15.44 -29.32 16.48
CA GLU A 93 -16.02 -29.03 17.79
C GLU A 93 -17.07 -27.92 17.70
N LEU A 94 -16.77 -26.84 16.97
CA LEU A 94 -17.70 -25.73 16.73
C LEU A 94 -19.03 -26.19 16.11
N LYS A 95 -19.00 -27.17 15.19
CA LYS A 95 -20.21 -27.74 14.57
C LYS A 95 -21.14 -28.42 15.59
N ASN A 96 -20.61 -28.86 16.73
CA ASN A 96 -21.38 -29.55 17.77
C ASN A 96 -21.85 -28.60 18.88
N ILE A 97 -21.50 -27.32 18.83
CA ILE A 97 -21.96 -26.33 19.82
C ILE A 97 -23.38 -25.91 19.49
N ASN A 98 -24.21 -25.72 20.52
CA ASN A 98 -25.54 -25.16 20.39
C ASN A 98 -25.51 -23.80 19.67
N ALA A 99 -26.31 -23.66 18.61
CA ALA A 99 -26.41 -22.45 17.80
C ALA A 99 -26.67 -21.17 18.61
N ARG A 100 -27.50 -21.23 19.67
CA ARG A 100 -27.75 -20.07 20.55
C ARG A 100 -26.51 -19.64 21.31
N ALA A 101 -25.70 -20.60 21.77
CA ALA A 101 -24.45 -20.31 22.47
C ALA A 101 -23.41 -19.69 21.51
N VAL A 102 -23.37 -20.18 20.26
CA VAL A 102 -22.53 -19.59 19.20
C VAL A 102 -22.96 -18.16 18.90
N GLU A 103 -24.26 -17.93 18.68
CA GLU A 103 -24.80 -16.59 18.38
C GLU A 103 -24.50 -15.60 19.51
N HIS A 104 -24.69 -16.01 20.77
CA HIS A 104 -24.38 -15.16 21.92
C HIS A 104 -22.90 -14.76 21.95
N LYS A 105 -21.98 -15.73 21.79
CA LYS A 105 -20.54 -15.43 21.74
C LYS A 105 -20.17 -14.55 20.55
N LEU A 106 -20.76 -14.78 19.38
CA LEU A 106 -20.54 -13.94 18.20
C LEU A 106 -20.95 -12.49 18.46
N LYS A 107 -22.13 -12.25 19.03
CA LYS A 107 -22.58 -10.89 19.40
C LYS A 107 -21.65 -10.22 20.42
N MET A 108 -21.17 -10.98 21.41
CA MET A 108 -20.19 -10.46 22.36
C MET A 108 -18.89 -10.04 21.66
N PHE A 109 -18.31 -10.90 20.83
CA PHE A 109 -17.07 -10.58 20.09
C PHE A 109 -17.24 -9.40 19.13
N GLN A 110 -18.37 -9.36 18.41
CA GLN A 110 -18.69 -8.23 17.52
C GLN A 110 -18.80 -6.92 18.29
N THR A 111 -19.46 -6.93 19.44
CA THR A 111 -19.64 -5.72 20.28
C THR A 111 -18.30 -5.23 20.82
N ASP A 112 -17.46 -6.13 21.33
CA ASP A 112 -16.12 -5.80 21.82
C ASP A 112 -15.22 -5.24 20.71
N GLU A 113 -15.19 -5.87 19.53
CA GLU A 113 -14.42 -5.38 18.39
C GLU A 113 -14.93 -4.02 17.88
N MET A 114 -16.25 -3.81 17.83
CA MET A 114 -16.82 -2.50 17.50
C MET A 114 -16.43 -1.43 18.52
N GLN A 115 -16.41 -1.75 19.81
CA GLN A 115 -16.01 -0.82 20.86
C GLN A 115 -14.54 -0.45 20.77
N LYS A 116 -13.65 -1.43 20.54
CA LYS A 116 -12.22 -1.19 20.30
C LYS A 116 -12.00 -0.30 19.08
N LEU A 117 -12.73 -0.55 17.98
CA LEU A 117 -12.62 0.24 16.76
C LEU A 117 -13.10 1.69 16.97
N ARG A 118 -14.21 1.89 17.68
CA ARG A 118 -14.70 3.22 18.08
C ARG A 118 -13.66 3.95 18.93
N TYR A 119 -13.15 3.30 19.97
CA TYR A 119 -12.12 3.88 20.85
C TYR A 119 -10.87 4.29 20.07
N LYS A 120 -10.35 3.43 19.20
CA LYS A 120 -9.19 3.73 18.34
C LYS A 120 -9.46 4.91 17.43
N THR A 121 -10.66 4.99 16.85
CA THR A 121 -11.05 6.08 15.95
C THR A 121 -11.12 7.42 16.69
N GLU A 122 -11.77 7.46 17.84
CA GLU A 122 -11.89 8.67 18.66
C GLU A 122 -10.52 9.13 19.21
N TYR A 123 -9.66 8.18 19.61
CA TYR A 123 -8.29 8.49 20.01
C TYR A 123 -7.48 9.15 18.89
N GLU A 124 -7.53 8.60 17.67
CA GLU A 124 -6.81 9.20 16.52
C GLU A 124 -7.39 10.57 16.14
N LYS A 125 -8.72 10.77 16.20
CA LYS A 125 -9.34 12.08 15.99
C LYS A 125 -8.85 13.11 17.03
N ALA A 126 -8.87 12.76 18.31
CA ALA A 126 -8.41 13.63 19.39
C ALA A 126 -6.90 13.95 19.30
N LYS A 127 -6.11 13.02 18.79
CA LYS A 127 -4.68 13.21 18.54
C LYS A 127 -4.41 14.17 17.37
N LYS A 128 -5.23 14.14 16.32
CA LYS A 128 -5.16 15.05 15.18
C LYS A 128 -5.65 16.46 15.52
N SER A 129 -6.76 16.61 16.26
CA SER A 129 -7.35 17.93 16.59
C SER A 129 -6.46 18.84 17.46
N ARG A 130 -5.46 18.29 18.14
CA ARG A 130 -4.50 19.07 18.96
C ARG A 130 -3.37 19.73 18.15
N ARG A 131 -3.26 19.47 16.84
CA ARG A 131 -2.13 19.92 16.02
C ARG A 131 -2.61 20.89 14.96
N SER A 132 -2.03 22.09 14.94
CA SER A 132 -2.25 23.04 13.84
C SER A 132 -1.64 22.48 12.55
N GLU A 133 -2.39 22.55 11.46
CA GLU A 133 -2.00 22.11 10.12
C GLU A 133 -0.84 22.95 9.58
N ASP A 134 -0.84 24.24 9.94
CA ASP A 134 0.14 25.24 9.51
C ASP A 134 1.49 25.05 10.18
N ASP A 135 1.58 24.27 11.27
CA ASP A 135 2.82 24.04 12.01
C ASP A 135 3.71 22.95 11.42
N LEU A 136 3.31 22.27 10.33
CA LEU A 136 4.04 21.11 9.80
C LEU A 136 4.63 21.38 8.41
N GLU A 137 5.95 21.25 8.32
CA GLU A 137 6.71 21.38 7.08
C GLU A 137 7.10 20.02 6.50
N ILE A 138 6.98 19.88 5.18
CA ILE A 138 7.48 18.73 4.42
C ILE A 138 8.88 19.06 3.91
N LEU A 139 9.87 18.32 4.41
CA LEU A 139 11.29 18.49 4.06
C LEU A 139 11.80 17.30 3.26
N CYS A 140 12.70 17.57 2.32
CA CYS A 140 13.43 16.52 1.61
C CYS A 140 14.18 15.62 2.60
N ARG A 141 13.98 14.31 2.52
CA ARG A 141 14.65 13.36 3.42
C ARG A 141 16.18 13.36 3.26
N ARG A 142 16.68 13.66 2.06
CA ARG A 142 18.12 13.60 1.75
C ARG A 142 18.86 14.89 2.09
N CYS A 143 18.37 16.04 1.63
CA CYS A 143 19.10 17.31 1.75
C CYS A 143 18.41 18.34 2.65
N ASN A 144 17.31 17.98 3.32
CA ASN A 144 16.54 18.83 4.24
C ASN A 144 15.97 20.12 3.63
N SER A 145 16.00 20.26 2.29
CA SER A 145 15.37 21.41 1.62
C SER A 145 13.86 21.39 1.84
N MET A 146 13.30 22.56 2.12
CA MET A 146 11.85 22.75 2.25
C MET A 146 11.15 22.45 0.93
N ALA A 147 10.11 21.61 0.97
CA ALA A 147 9.28 21.28 -0.18
C ALA A 147 8.00 22.12 -0.15
N CYS A 148 7.14 21.92 0.86
CA CYS A 148 5.87 22.64 1.06
C CYS A 148 5.39 22.49 2.50
N LEU A 149 4.36 23.23 2.89
CA LEU A 149 3.65 22.98 4.14
C LEU A 149 2.71 21.79 3.98
N VAL A 150 2.36 21.15 5.09
CA VAL A 150 1.34 20.11 5.10
C VAL A 150 -0.03 20.67 4.72
N SER A 151 -0.33 21.92 5.07
CA SER A 151 -1.55 22.63 4.65
C SER A 151 -1.61 22.93 3.15
N ASP A 152 -0.48 22.80 2.42
CA ASP A 152 -0.43 22.88 0.95
C ASP A 152 -0.74 21.54 0.26
N VAL A 153 -1.10 20.49 1.02
CA VAL A 153 -1.42 19.18 0.46
C VAL A 153 -2.93 18.99 0.38
N ARG A 154 -3.38 18.45 -0.75
CA ARG A 154 -4.77 18.01 -0.97
C ARG A 154 -4.81 16.56 -1.39
N LYS A 155 -5.89 15.85 -1.08
CA LYS A 155 -6.11 14.48 -1.56
C LYS A 155 -7.19 14.44 -2.62
N LEU A 156 -7.06 13.51 -3.56
CA LEU A 156 -8.14 13.08 -4.45
C LEU A 156 -8.05 11.56 -4.57
N GLY A 157 -9.02 10.88 -3.97
CA GLY A 157 -8.96 9.42 -3.80
C GLY A 157 -7.73 9.01 -2.98
N SER A 158 -6.82 8.25 -3.57
CA SER A 158 -5.57 7.80 -2.91
C SER A 158 -4.36 8.71 -3.15
N GLN A 159 -4.48 9.68 -4.06
CA GLN A 159 -3.37 10.53 -4.47
C GLN A 159 -3.33 11.81 -3.65
N HIS A 160 -2.12 12.36 -3.43
CA HIS A 160 -1.88 13.54 -2.62
C HIS A 160 -1.07 14.56 -3.41
N PHE A 161 -1.66 15.74 -3.63
CA PHE A 161 -1.20 16.79 -4.52
C PHE A 161 -0.69 17.99 -3.73
N VAL A 162 0.36 18.63 -4.23
CA VAL A 162 0.81 19.93 -3.70
C VAL A 162 0.15 21.06 -4.48
N ILE A 163 -0.48 21.99 -3.77
CA ILE A 163 -1.13 23.18 -4.35
C ILE A 163 -0.32 24.47 -4.13
N ALA A 164 0.84 24.40 -3.48
CA ALA A 164 1.70 25.55 -3.27
C ALA A 164 2.22 26.11 -4.61
N LYS A 165 1.93 27.38 -4.87
CA LYS A 165 2.32 28.10 -6.11
C LYS A 165 3.83 28.07 -6.38
N ASP A 166 4.64 28.09 -5.32
CA ASP A 166 6.10 28.12 -5.42
C ASP A 166 6.73 26.72 -5.58
N PHE A 167 5.96 25.64 -5.43
CA PHE A 167 6.44 24.27 -5.49
C PHE A 167 7.17 23.90 -6.79
N PRO A 168 6.70 24.31 -8.00
CA PRO A 168 7.40 24.03 -9.25
C PRO A 168 8.84 24.54 -9.27
N SER A 169 9.12 25.64 -8.57
CA SER A 169 10.48 26.22 -8.51
C SER A 169 11.47 25.35 -7.71
N LYS A 170 10.97 24.39 -6.91
CA LYS A 170 11.73 23.54 -5.98
C LYS A 170 12.03 22.15 -6.55
N ILE A 171 11.56 21.84 -7.75
CA ILE A 171 11.72 20.53 -8.39
C ILE A 171 12.46 20.60 -9.73
N THR A 172 12.93 19.44 -10.17
CA THR A 172 13.31 19.17 -11.57
C THR A 172 12.52 17.98 -12.07
N THR A 173 12.17 17.94 -13.35
CA THR A 173 11.31 16.90 -13.91
C THR A 173 12.02 16.08 -14.99
N LYS A 174 11.64 14.81 -15.13
CA LYS A 174 12.05 13.94 -16.24
C LYS A 174 10.83 13.17 -16.77
N PRO A 175 10.71 12.95 -18.09
CA PRO A 175 9.59 12.20 -18.67
C PRO A 175 9.45 10.80 -18.07
N HIS A 176 8.21 10.32 -17.92
CA HIS A 176 7.96 8.98 -17.40
C HIS A 176 8.23 7.95 -18.51
N LYS A 177 8.93 6.85 -18.20
CA LYS A 177 9.27 5.80 -19.19
C LYS A 177 8.06 5.07 -19.76
N SER A 178 6.90 5.18 -19.12
CA SER A 178 5.64 4.55 -19.52
C SER A 178 4.45 5.37 -19.00
N PRO A 179 4.04 6.46 -19.68
CA PRO A 179 2.91 7.27 -19.25
C PRO A 179 1.65 6.40 -19.16
N LYS A 180 0.91 6.55 -18.06
CA LYS A 180 -0.37 5.84 -17.83
C LYS A 180 -1.45 6.89 -17.61
N LYS A 181 -2.61 6.67 -18.22
CA LYS A 181 -3.83 7.46 -18.03
C LYS A 181 -4.76 6.71 -17.08
N TYR A 182 -5.28 7.40 -16.07
CA TYR A 182 -6.27 6.86 -15.15
C TYR A 182 -7.09 8.02 -14.55
N ASP A 183 -8.41 7.88 -14.49
CA ASP A 183 -9.34 8.88 -13.92
C ASP A 183 -9.11 10.34 -14.42
N GLY A 184 -8.86 10.51 -15.72
CA GLY A 184 -8.58 11.82 -16.32
C GLY A 184 -7.20 12.41 -15.99
N ILE A 185 -6.36 11.67 -15.26
CA ILE A 185 -4.99 12.06 -14.91
C ILE A 185 -3.99 11.33 -15.81
N GLU A 186 -3.13 12.08 -16.50
CA GLU A 186 -2.05 11.57 -17.34
C GLU A 186 -0.69 11.75 -16.65
N LYS A 187 0.04 10.65 -16.37
CA LYS A 187 1.37 10.74 -15.75
C LYS A 187 2.42 11.24 -16.75
N LYS A 188 2.75 12.54 -16.71
CA LYS A 188 3.79 13.19 -17.53
C LYS A 188 5.21 12.74 -17.17
N GLY A 189 5.54 12.67 -15.88
CA GLY A 189 6.94 12.57 -15.48
C GLY A 189 7.20 12.17 -14.04
N LYS A 190 8.48 12.02 -13.73
CA LYS A 190 9.00 11.99 -12.36
C LYS A 190 9.51 13.37 -11.97
N MET A 191 9.28 13.76 -10.72
CA MET A 191 9.89 14.95 -10.13
C MET A 191 10.97 14.58 -9.11
N TYR A 192 12.02 15.39 -9.08
CA TYR A 192 13.17 15.24 -8.20
C TYR A 192 13.40 16.53 -7.44
N CYS A 193 13.97 16.45 -6.24
CA CYS A 193 14.46 17.62 -5.53
C CYS A 193 15.38 18.46 -6.42
N LYS A 194 15.24 19.78 -6.42
CA LYS A 194 16.16 20.66 -7.16
C LYS A 194 17.58 20.68 -6.57
N LYS A 195 17.73 20.44 -5.26
CA LYS A 195 19.03 20.45 -4.55
C LYS A 195 19.74 19.09 -4.49
N CYS A 196 19.07 17.98 -4.80
CA CYS A 196 19.66 16.64 -4.74
C CYS A 196 18.91 15.65 -5.63
N PRO A 197 19.46 14.48 -6.00
CA PRO A 197 18.81 13.60 -6.96
C PRO A 197 17.70 12.71 -6.35
N LEU A 198 17.11 13.10 -5.22
CA LEU A 198 16.05 12.31 -4.59
C LEU A 198 14.73 12.43 -5.38
N ASP A 199 14.18 11.28 -5.76
CA ASP A 199 12.87 11.14 -6.44
C ASP A 199 11.75 11.54 -5.47
N TRP A 200 11.12 12.69 -5.71
CA TRP A 200 10.04 13.25 -4.89
C TRP A 200 8.65 12.75 -5.27
N GLY A 201 8.50 12.13 -6.45
CA GLY A 201 7.23 11.58 -6.89
C GLY A 201 6.96 11.81 -8.37
N ILE A 202 5.70 12.11 -8.68
CA ILE A 202 5.19 12.11 -10.06
C ILE A 202 4.63 13.49 -10.39
N VAL A 203 4.89 13.95 -11.61
CA VAL A 203 4.13 15.05 -12.25
C VAL A 203 3.09 14.41 -13.15
N ALA A 204 1.84 14.81 -12.96
CA ALA A 204 0.73 14.39 -13.78
C ALA A 204 0.05 15.60 -14.42
N ASP A 205 -0.74 15.37 -15.45
CA ASP A 205 -1.57 16.35 -16.13
C ASP A 205 -3.03 16.00 -15.92
N ARG A 206 -3.86 17.01 -15.70
CA ARG A 206 -5.31 16.90 -15.81
C ARG A 206 -5.82 18.16 -16.46
N ASP A 207 -6.43 18.02 -17.63
CA ASP A 207 -7.02 19.12 -18.40
C ASP A 207 -6.03 20.29 -18.62
N GLY A 208 -4.75 19.97 -18.85
CA GLY A 208 -3.68 20.95 -19.07
C GLY A 208 -3.05 21.53 -17.80
N VAL A 209 -3.49 21.10 -16.60
CA VAL A 209 -2.95 21.53 -15.31
C VAL A 209 -1.93 20.51 -14.80
N ASP A 210 -0.72 20.97 -14.49
CA ASP A 210 0.31 20.15 -13.85
C ASP A 210 -0.03 19.89 -12.37
N LEU A 211 -0.16 18.61 -12.04
CA LEU A 211 -0.46 18.08 -10.71
C LEU A 211 0.78 17.38 -10.11
N PHE A 212 1.18 17.77 -8.89
CA PHE A 212 2.39 17.26 -8.25
C PHE A 212 2.10 16.23 -7.16
N ILE A 213 2.28 14.95 -7.46
CA ILE A 213 1.96 13.85 -6.53
C ILE A 213 3.19 13.46 -5.71
N LEU A 214 3.13 13.71 -4.40
CA LEU A 214 4.22 13.42 -3.48
C LEU A 214 4.38 11.93 -3.17
N LYS A 215 5.63 11.47 -3.17
CA LYS A 215 6.05 10.17 -2.63
C LYS A 215 6.50 10.34 -1.18
N LEU A 216 5.57 10.28 -0.21
CA LEU A 216 5.79 10.63 1.20
C LEU A 216 7.06 10.04 1.84
N GLN A 217 7.40 8.78 1.55
CA GLN A 217 8.62 8.11 2.04
C GLN A 217 9.96 8.82 1.70
N CYS A 218 9.94 9.73 0.73
CA CYS A 218 11.08 10.56 0.32
C CYS A 218 11.17 11.88 1.11
N PHE A 219 10.29 12.08 2.08
CA PHE A 219 10.22 13.28 2.89
C PHE A 219 10.28 12.95 4.38
N LYS A 220 10.51 13.98 5.17
CA LYS A 220 10.36 14.00 6.62
C LYS A 220 9.52 15.21 7.01
N LEU A 221 8.71 15.08 8.05
CA LEU A 221 7.89 16.15 8.58
C LEU A 221 8.60 16.81 9.74
N ARG A 222 8.66 18.14 9.76
CA ARG A 222 9.15 18.92 10.91
C ARG A 222 8.00 19.74 11.46
N ASN A 223 7.76 19.63 12.77
CA ASN A 223 6.90 20.57 13.46
C ASN A 223 7.68 21.87 13.72
N MET A 224 7.18 22.99 13.20
CA MET A 224 7.84 24.29 13.31
C MET A 224 7.86 24.82 14.74
N ARG A 225 6.83 24.49 15.54
CA ARG A 225 6.71 24.94 16.93
C ARG A 225 7.62 24.16 17.89
N THR A 226 7.74 22.85 17.72
CA THR A 226 8.51 21.98 18.63
C THR A 226 9.85 21.55 18.08
N GLY A 227 10.11 21.75 16.79
CA GLY A 227 11.29 21.23 16.09
C GLY A 227 11.29 19.72 15.87
N ILE A 228 10.29 18.99 16.38
CA ILE A 228 10.23 17.53 16.31
C ILE A 228 10.13 17.09 14.85
N VAL A 229 11.02 16.16 14.47
CA VAL A 229 11.05 15.57 13.14
C VAL A 229 10.49 14.14 13.18
N SER A 230 9.64 13.81 12.22
CA SER A 230 9.07 12.47 12.06
C SER A 230 9.10 12.00 10.60
N GLN A 231 9.05 10.69 10.40
CA GLN A 231 9.00 10.05 9.07
C GLN A 231 7.80 9.12 9.00
N HIS A 232 7.11 9.15 7.87
CA HIS A 232 5.88 8.40 7.64
C HIS A 232 5.95 7.69 6.30
N LYS A 233 5.43 6.45 6.24
CA LYS A 233 5.36 5.69 4.99
C LYS A 233 4.03 5.89 4.27
N LYS A 234 2.96 6.11 5.03
CA LYS A 234 1.60 6.32 4.50
C LYS A 234 1.07 7.67 4.98
N TRP A 235 0.29 8.32 4.14
CA TRP A 235 -0.40 9.57 4.50
C TRP A 235 -1.38 9.37 5.66
N LEU A 236 -1.93 8.16 5.84
CA LEU A 236 -2.78 7.82 6.99
C LEU A 236 -2.05 7.93 8.34
N ASP A 237 -0.72 7.72 8.35
CA ASP A 237 0.10 7.79 9.57
C ASP A 237 0.47 9.24 9.93
N VAL A 238 0.28 10.17 8.98
CA VAL A 238 0.53 11.59 9.20
C VAL A 238 -0.48 12.09 10.24
N PRO A 239 -0.02 12.81 11.27
CA PRO A 239 -0.86 13.29 12.37
C PRO A 239 -1.68 14.52 11.98
N TYR A 240 -2.24 14.49 10.77
CA TYR A 240 -3.02 15.53 10.12
C TYR A 240 -4.05 14.85 9.21
N ASP A 241 -5.22 15.43 9.03
CA ASP A 241 -6.17 14.98 8.01
C ASP A 241 -6.03 15.83 6.77
N VAL A 242 -5.55 15.25 5.68
CA VAL A 242 -5.35 15.98 4.43
C VAL A 242 -6.72 16.30 3.81
N PRO A 243 -7.06 17.57 3.55
CA PRO A 243 -8.34 17.95 2.97
C PRO A 243 -8.48 17.47 1.53
N GLU A 244 -9.73 17.20 1.11
CA GLU A 244 -10.04 16.87 -0.28
C GLU A 244 -9.74 18.06 -1.19
N LEU A 245 -9.36 17.77 -2.44
CA LEU A 245 -9.09 18.78 -3.45
C LEU A 245 -10.41 19.43 -3.89
N GLY A 246 -10.63 20.70 -3.50
CA GLY A 246 -11.82 21.47 -3.84
C GLY A 246 -11.68 22.30 -5.12
N LEU A 247 -12.79 22.87 -5.60
CA LEU A 247 -12.79 23.79 -6.76
C LEU A 247 -12.02 25.07 -6.44
N GLU A 248 -12.02 25.49 -5.18
CA GLU A 248 -11.30 26.64 -4.64
C GLU A 248 -9.77 26.48 -4.68
N ASP A 249 -9.26 25.25 -4.78
CA ASP A 249 -7.83 24.98 -4.90
C ASP A 249 -7.36 25.03 -6.35
N ILE A 250 -8.27 24.92 -7.32
CA ILE A 250 -7.97 24.93 -8.76
C ILE A 250 -7.15 26.18 -9.16
N PRO A 251 -7.52 27.41 -8.76
CA PRO A 251 -6.73 28.61 -9.07
C PRO A 251 -5.28 28.58 -8.57
N LYS A 252 -4.97 27.76 -7.55
CA LYS A 252 -3.62 27.70 -6.96
C LYS A 252 -2.62 26.91 -7.81
N PHE A 253 -3.10 26.08 -8.74
CA PHE A 253 -2.22 25.40 -9.69
C PHE A 253 -1.77 26.30 -10.86
N PHE A 254 -2.53 27.37 -11.14
CA PHE A 254 -2.18 28.30 -12.20
C PHE A 254 -1.15 29.30 -11.67
N ARG A 255 -0.06 29.49 -12.43
CA ARG A 255 0.83 30.64 -12.21
C ARG A 255 0.02 31.89 -12.57
N ASN A 256 0.02 32.91 -11.70
CA ASN A 256 -0.44 34.23 -12.13
C ASN A 256 0.55 34.69 -13.21
N GLU A 257 0.19 34.58 -14.50
CA GLU A 257 0.93 35.22 -15.60
C GLU A 257 0.75 36.75 -15.59
N THR A 258 0.03 37.30 -14.61
CA THR A 258 -0.39 38.72 -14.59
C THR A 258 0.45 39.65 -13.70
N GLU A 259 1.47 39.18 -12.99
CA GLU A 259 2.28 40.07 -12.12
C GLU A 259 3.64 40.49 -12.71
N GLU A 260 4.05 39.98 -13.88
CA GLU A 260 5.31 40.41 -14.54
C GLU A 260 5.19 41.59 -15.52
N ASN A 261 3.98 42.13 -15.76
CA ASN A 261 3.76 43.29 -16.64
C ASN A 261 3.41 44.60 -15.92
N ALA A 262 3.59 44.68 -14.60
CA ALA A 262 3.35 45.91 -13.84
C ALA A 262 4.66 46.47 -13.26
N SER A 263 5.34 47.31 -14.04
CA SER A 263 6.29 48.34 -13.59
C SER A 263 6.56 49.30 -14.75
N PRO A 264 6.90 50.58 -14.49
CA PRO A 264 6.08 51.63 -13.90
C PRO A 264 5.93 52.82 -14.89
N GLU A 265 4.87 53.62 -14.74
CA GLU A 265 4.88 55.01 -15.28
C GLU A 265 5.52 55.96 -14.25
#